data_AF-A0A428PXE8-F1
#
_entry.id   AF-A0A428PXE8-F1
#
_cell.length_a   1.000
_cell.length_b   1.000
_cell.length_c   1.000
_cell.angle_alpha   90.00
_cell.angle_beta   90.00
_cell.angle_gamma   90.00
#
_symmetry.space_group_name_H-M   'P 1'
#
loop_
_entity.id
_entity.type
_entity.pdbx_description
1 polymer ?
#
loop_
_entity_poly.entity_id
_entity_poly.type
_entity_poly.pdbx_seq_one_letter_code
_entity_poly.pdbx_strand_id
1 'polypeptide(L)'
;MSHNQEWQNRLCDCSPCDSCLLGTFLPCILFGRTSQRMRNAPNVPVESTNSECMIFCGIQSFTGCGWIYNMMRRGEICEKYGIEGSGMGDCCTSFWCLCCALVQ
;
A
#
# COMPACT_ATOMS: atom_id res chain seq x y z
N MET A 1 13.29 22.98 11.62
CA MET A 1 12.04 22.31 12.04
C MET A 1 11.83 21.12 11.10
N SER A 2 12.36 19.96 11.46
CA SER A 2 12.09 18.70 10.76
C SER A 2 10.65 18.31 11.05
N HIS A 3 9.74 18.59 10.11
CA HIS A 3 8.43 17.95 10.13
C HIS A 3 8.67 16.49 9.76
N ASN A 4 8.83 15.61 10.76
CA ASN A 4 8.72 14.17 10.52
C ASN A 4 7.31 13.92 9.98
N GLN A 5 7.23 13.66 8.67
CA GLN A 5 5.98 13.26 8.04
C GLN A 5 5.72 11.83 8.51
N GLU A 6 4.87 11.69 9.52
CA GLU A 6 4.38 10.37 9.94
C GLU A 6 3.23 9.92 9.04
N TRP A 7 3.10 8.60 8.88
CA TRP A 7 1.95 8.01 8.20
C TRP A 7 0.65 8.51 8.84
N GLN A 8 -0.31 8.95 8.01
CA GLN A 8 -1.57 9.52 8.48
C GLN A 8 -2.41 8.49 9.26
N ASN A 9 -2.38 7.24 8.81
CA ASN A 9 -3.06 6.14 9.48
C ASN A 9 -2.03 5.26 10.20
N ARG A 10 -2.40 4.73 11.37
CA ARG A 10 -1.56 3.79 12.12
C ARG A 10 -1.82 2.36 11.66
N LEU A 11 -0.84 1.49 11.88
CA LEU A 11 -1.00 0.05 11.70
C LEU A 11 -2.15 -0.48 12.56
N CYS A 12 -3.01 -1.32 11.96
CA CYS A 12 -4.25 -1.85 12.57
C CYS A 12 -5.30 -0.79 12.93
N ASP A 13 -5.16 0.46 12.48
CA ASP A 13 -6.26 1.41 12.50
C ASP A 13 -7.20 1.03 11.37
N CYS A 14 -8.23 0.23 11.66
CA CYS A 14 -9.15 -0.32 10.66
C CYS A 14 -10.15 0.75 10.18
N SER A 15 -9.67 1.98 10.03
CA SER A 15 -10.37 3.18 9.62
C SER A 15 -9.71 3.74 8.36
N PRO A 16 -10.44 3.90 7.25
CA PRO A 16 -11.81 3.46 7.01
C PRO A 16 -11.93 1.93 6.86
N CYS A 17 -12.97 1.34 7.47
CA CYS A 17 -13.23 -0.11 7.44
C CYS A 17 -13.35 -0.68 6.03
N ASP A 18 -13.86 0.11 5.08
CA ASP A 18 -13.99 -0.29 3.68
C ASP A 18 -12.62 -0.62 3.07
N SER A 19 -11.61 0.22 3.30
CA SER A 19 -10.24 -0.04 2.85
C SER A 19 -9.59 -1.21 3.60
N CYS A 20 -9.90 -1.39 4.89
CA CYS A 20 -9.44 -2.52 5.70
C CYS A 20 -9.96 -3.86 5.16
N LEU A 21 -11.26 -3.93 4.83
CA LEU A 21 -11.90 -5.10 4.21
C LEU A 21 -11.38 -5.31 2.79
N LEU A 22 -11.28 -4.25 1.97
CA LEU A 22 -10.76 -4.32 0.61
C LEU A 22 -9.30 -4.80 0.60
N GLY A 23 -8.46 -4.31 1.50
CA GLY A 23 -7.08 -4.79 1.64
C GLY A 23 -6.97 -6.24 2.10
N THR A 24 -7.95 -6.73 2.86
CA THR A 24 -7.96 -8.11 3.38
C THR A 24 -8.44 -9.12 2.34
N PHE A 25 -9.54 -8.80 1.64
CA PHE A 25 -10.14 -9.72 0.66
C PHE A 25 -9.63 -9.49 -0.77
N LEU A 26 -9.23 -8.27 -1.11
CA LEU A 26 -8.85 -7.82 -2.46
C LEU A 26 -7.61 -6.89 -2.42
N PRO A 27 -6.47 -7.35 -1.86
CA PRO A 27 -5.27 -6.52 -1.69
C PRO A 27 -4.75 -5.94 -3.01
N CYS A 28 -4.92 -6.66 -4.13
CA CYS A 28 -4.53 -6.21 -5.46
C CYS A 28 -5.27 -4.94 -5.92
N ILE A 29 -6.57 -4.83 -5.62
CA ILE A 29 -7.39 -3.66 -5.96
C ILE A 29 -6.93 -2.45 -5.14
N LEU A 30 -6.75 -2.64 -3.83
CA LEU A 30 -6.29 -1.56 -2.96
C LEU A 30 -4.90 -1.06 -3.37
N PHE A 31 -3.97 -1.98 -3.65
CA PHE A 31 -2.64 -1.64 -4.17
C PHE A 31 -2.72 -0.86 -5.49
N GLY A 32 -3.54 -1.33 -6.44
CA GLY A 32 -3.75 -0.65 -7.71
C GLY A 32 -4.27 0.77 -7.51
N ARG A 33 -5.26 0.96 -6.65
CA ARG A 33 -5.83 2.28 -6.31
C ARG A 33 -4.77 3.22 -5.72
N THR A 34 -3.99 2.73 -4.76
CA THR A 34 -2.89 3.52 -4.14
C THR A 34 -1.82 3.87 -5.17
N SER A 35 -1.44 2.91 -6.03
CA SER A 35 -0.45 3.12 -7.09
C SER A 35 -0.91 4.20 -8.09
N GLN A 36 -2.21 4.19 -8.43
CA GLN A 36 -2.81 5.17 -9.34
C GLN A 36 -2.90 6.56 -8.69
N ARG A 37 -3.23 6.67 -7.40
CA ARG A 37 -3.18 7.93 -6.64
C ARG A 37 -1.76 8.49 -6.51
N MET A 38 -0.76 7.62 -6.46
CA MET A 38 0.64 8.05 -6.41
C MET A 38 1.13 8.64 -7.73
N ARG A 39 0.60 8.18 -8.87
CA ARG A 39 0.99 8.63 -10.22
C ARG A 39 0.11 9.77 -10.75
N ASN A 40 -1.17 9.78 -10.43
CA ASN A 40 -2.14 10.72 -10.96
C ASN A 40 -2.46 11.85 -9.98
N ALA A 41 -2.90 12.99 -10.51
CA ALA A 41 -3.43 14.08 -9.71
C ALA A 41 -4.72 13.66 -8.97
N PRO A 42 -5.02 14.25 -7.79
CA PRO A 42 -6.15 13.85 -6.95
C PRO A 42 -7.53 13.96 -7.61
N ASN A 43 -7.64 14.69 -8.72
CA ASN A 43 -8.90 14.89 -9.47
C ASN A 43 -9.21 13.79 -10.49
N VAL A 44 -8.32 12.80 -10.68
CA VAL A 44 -8.54 11.70 -11.63
C VAL A 44 -9.32 10.57 -10.94
N PRO A 45 -10.41 10.05 -11.54
CA PRO A 45 -11.12 8.91 -10.98
C PRO A 45 -10.19 7.70 -10.87
N VAL A 46 -10.19 7.06 -9.69
CA VAL A 46 -9.35 5.90 -9.42
C VAL A 46 -10.06 4.66 -9.96
N GLU A 47 -9.43 3.96 -10.89
CA GLU A 47 -9.97 2.69 -11.39
C GLU A 47 -9.68 1.55 -10.40
N SER A 48 -10.67 0.69 -10.18
CA SER A 48 -10.56 -0.46 -9.28
C SER A 48 -9.65 -1.54 -9.85
N THR A 49 -9.55 -1.66 -11.17
CA THR A 49 -8.84 -2.74 -11.85
C THR A 49 -7.92 -2.12 -12.88
N ASN A 50 -6.66 -1.96 -12.51
CA ASN A 50 -5.63 -1.39 -13.36
C ASN A 50 -4.47 -2.38 -13.55
N SER A 51 -3.49 -2.01 -14.39
CA SER A 51 -2.32 -2.85 -14.65
C SER A 51 -1.56 -3.22 -13.38
N GLU A 52 -1.50 -2.32 -12.41
CA GLU A 52 -0.81 -2.55 -11.11
C GLU A 52 -1.56 -3.58 -10.26
N CYS A 53 -2.89 -3.56 -10.28
CA CYS A 53 -3.72 -4.60 -9.67
C CYS A 53 -3.47 -5.97 -10.32
N MET A 54 -3.39 -6.04 -11.66
CA MET A 54 -3.10 -7.29 -12.36
C MET A 54 -1.69 -7.81 -12.07
N ILE A 55 -0.69 -6.91 -12.03
CA ILE A 55 0.69 -7.26 -11.69
C ILE A 55 0.77 -7.78 -10.25
N PHE A 56 0.19 -7.06 -9.29
CA PHE A 56 0.15 -7.50 -7.90
C PHE A 56 -0.54 -8.86 -7.76
N CYS A 57 -1.70 -9.03 -8.40
CA CYS A 57 -2.46 -10.28 -8.38
C CYS A 57 -1.64 -11.41 -9.01
N GLY A 58 -0.98 -11.17 -10.14
CA GLY A 58 -0.09 -12.13 -10.79
C GLY A 58 1.07 -12.53 -9.87
N ILE A 59 1.80 -11.57 -9.32
CA ILE A 59 2.91 -11.85 -8.39
C ILE A 59 2.42 -12.67 -7.20
N GLN A 60 1.30 -12.28 -6.58
CA GLN A 60 0.72 -12.99 -5.45
C GLN A 60 0.26 -14.42 -5.83
N SER A 61 -0.39 -14.60 -6.98
CA SER A 61 -0.90 -15.90 -7.42
C SER A 61 0.20 -16.84 -7.90
N PHE A 62 1.25 -16.34 -8.55
CA PHE A 62 2.33 -17.17 -9.13
C PHE A 62 3.49 -17.40 -8.17
N THR A 63 3.83 -16.42 -7.32
CA THR A 63 4.99 -16.51 -6.41
C THR A 63 4.63 -16.48 -4.93
N GLY A 64 3.43 -16.00 -4.57
CA GLY A 64 3.05 -15.77 -3.17
C GLY A 64 3.79 -14.61 -2.50
N CYS A 65 4.66 -13.91 -3.24
CA CYS A 65 5.55 -12.88 -2.71
C CYS A 65 5.03 -11.45 -2.95
N GLY A 66 3.72 -11.23 -3.00
CA GLY A 66 3.13 -9.91 -3.20
C GLY A 66 3.55 -8.89 -2.12
N TRP A 67 3.93 -9.37 -0.94
CA TRP A 67 4.48 -8.55 0.15
C TRP A 67 5.77 -7.81 -0.25
N ILE A 68 6.62 -8.38 -1.12
CA ILE A 68 7.85 -7.74 -1.60
C ILE A 68 7.48 -6.54 -2.48
N TYR A 69 6.52 -6.73 -3.37
CA TYR A 69 6.06 -5.67 -4.26
C TYR A 69 5.39 -4.54 -3.46
N ASN A 70 4.64 -4.89 -2.40
CA ASN A 70 4.13 -3.92 -1.45
C ASN A 70 5.23 -3.14 -0.74
N MET A 71 6.27 -3.83 -0.26
CA MET A 71 7.41 -3.23 0.42
C MET A 71 8.14 -2.22 -0.47
N MET A 72 8.41 -2.56 -1.73
CA MET A 72 9.03 -1.64 -2.68
C MET A 72 8.19 -0.38 -2.87
N ARG A 73 6.87 -0.53 -3.05
CA ARG A 73 5.97 0.61 -3.24
C ARG A 73 5.88 1.51 -2.01
N ARG A 74 5.90 0.93 -0.81
CA ARG A 74 5.97 1.71 0.45
C ARG A 74 7.27 2.49 0.55
N GLY A 75 8.39 1.91 0.13
CA GLY A 75 9.68 2.61 0.03
C GLY A 75 9.59 3.86 -0.86
N GLU A 76 8.97 3.73 -2.05
CA GLU A 76 8.76 4.86 -2.96
C GLU A 76 7.84 5.95 -2.37
N ILE A 77 6.81 5.56 -1.59
CA ILE A 77 5.94 6.52 -0.88
C ILE A 77 6.75 7.26 0.17
N CYS A 78 7.55 6.55 0.98
CA CYS A 78 8.41 7.16 1.98
C CYS A 78 9.42 8.13 1.37
N GLU A 79 10.06 7.74 0.26
CA GLU A 79 10.99 8.61 -0.47
C GLU A 79 10.28 9.85 -1.03
N LYS A 80 9.09 9.68 -1.62
CA LYS A 80 8.33 10.80 -2.22
C LYS A 80 7.81 11.81 -1.20
N TYR A 81 7.38 11.36 -0.03
CA TYR A 81 6.80 12.23 1.00
C TYR A 81 7.77 12.56 2.14
N GLY A 82 8.99 12.03 2.13
CA GLY A 82 9.97 12.24 3.20
C GLY A 82 9.54 11.62 4.54
N ILE A 83 8.86 10.47 4.49
CA ILE A 83 8.40 9.73 5.68
C ILE A 83 9.56 8.87 6.20
N GLU A 84 9.79 8.89 7.51
CA GLU A 84 10.84 8.10 8.16
C GLU A 84 10.44 6.61 8.19
N GLY A 85 10.82 5.87 7.14
CA GLY A 85 10.48 4.46 6.95
C GLY A 85 11.47 3.51 7.63
N SER A 86 10.97 2.67 8.53
CA SER A 86 11.70 1.53 9.11
C SER A 86 11.55 0.32 8.18
N GLY A 87 12.52 0.11 7.27
CA GLY A 87 12.46 -0.98 6.29
C GLY A 87 12.22 -2.38 6.90
N MET A 88 12.62 -2.61 8.16
CA MET A 88 12.39 -3.87 8.87
C MET A 88 10.97 -3.96 9.46
N GLY A 89 10.42 -2.85 9.98
CA GLY A 89 9.02 -2.77 10.39
C GLY A 89 8.06 -2.89 9.21
N ASP A 90 8.45 -2.38 8.05
CA ASP A 90 7.65 -2.43 6.83
C ASP A 90 7.60 -3.83 6.21
N CYS A 91 8.69 -4.59 6.34
CA CYS A 91 8.76 -5.99 5.95
C CYS A 91 7.86 -6.86 6.84
N CYS A 92 8.00 -6.76 8.17
CA CYS A 92 7.17 -7.52 9.12
C CYS A 92 5.68 -7.18 8.97
N THR A 93 5.35 -5.91 8.78
CA THR A 93 3.97 -5.48 8.57
C THR A 93 3.41 -5.98 7.25
N SER A 94 4.15 -5.84 6.14
CA SER A 94 3.67 -6.31 4.83
C SER A 94 3.51 -7.83 4.77
N PHE A 95 4.31 -8.56 5.55
CA PHE A 95 4.21 -10.02 5.67
C PHE A 95 3.06 -10.47 6.60
N TRP A 96 2.90 -9.87 7.78
CA TRP A 96 1.92 -10.28 8.79
C TRP A 96 0.54 -9.65 8.62
N CYS A 97 0.47 -8.41 8.13
CA CYS A 97 -0.78 -7.69 7.89
C CYS A 97 -0.66 -6.84 6.62
N LEU A 98 -0.68 -7.51 5.47
CA LEU A 98 -0.64 -6.84 4.16
C LEU A 98 -1.75 -5.79 4.02
N CYS A 99 -2.94 -6.04 4.55
CA CYS A 99 -4.05 -5.09 4.53
C CYS A 99 -3.74 -3.84 5.35
N CYS A 100 -3.18 -3.97 6.56
CA CYS A 100 -2.73 -2.84 7.37
C CYS A 100 -1.67 -2.02 6.64
N ALA A 101 -0.71 -2.69 6.00
CA ALA A 101 0.37 -2.04 5.26
C ALA A 101 -0.12 -1.30 3.99
N LEU A 102 -1.27 -1.67 3.44
CA LEU A 102 -1.87 -1.06 2.24
C LEU A 102 -2.80 0.11 2.55
N VAL A 103 -3.45 0.10 3.70
CA VAL A 103 -4.35 1.18 4.17
C VAL A 103 -3.56 2.38 4.70
N GLN A 104 -2.36 2.12 5.20
CA GLN A 104 -1.44 3.12 5.73
C GLN A 104 -1.02 4.15 4.67
#